data_AF-A0A7S0ZGW6-F1
#
_entry.id   AF-A0A7S0ZGW6-F1
#
_cell.length_a   1.000
_cell.length_b   1.000
_cell.length_c   1.000
_cell.angle_alpha   90.00
_cell.angle_beta   90.00
_cell.angle_gamma   90.00
#
_symmetry.space_group_name_H-M   'P 1'
#
loop_
_entity.id
_entity.type
_entity.pdbx_description
1 polymer ?
#
loop_
_entity_poly.entity_id
_entity_poly.type
_entity_poly.pdbx_seq_one_letter_code
_entity_poly.pdbx_strand_id
1 'polypeptide(L)'
;CSAISSDNATEQNVFESSSDLEATSPPAADADSSTTQLGFGDLGLSKSVVDVLENNFGFSSPTEVQCELVPAMLKGLRTPIEKRSSALTPWSHEVIIAAAETGSGKTLAYLLPMIEELLARKEQGL
;
A
#
# COMPACT_ATOMS: atom_id res chain seq x y z
N CYS A 1 50.63 -12.60 33.93
CA CYS A 1 49.69 -12.15 34.97
C CYS A 1 48.52 -13.12 35.05
N SER A 2 48.08 -13.36 36.27
CA SER A 2 47.34 -14.53 36.76
C SER A 2 45.82 -14.30 36.83
N ALA A 3 45.09 -15.40 37.09
CA ALA A 3 43.72 -15.53 37.65
C ALA A 3 42.56 -15.11 36.71
N ILE A 4 41.54 -15.92 36.36
CA ILE A 4 40.62 -16.87 37.06
C ILE A 4 39.65 -16.20 38.08
N SER A 5 38.39 -16.10 37.63
CA SER A 5 37.06 -16.21 38.30
C SER A 5 36.64 -15.41 39.54
N SER A 6 35.30 -15.36 39.69
CA SER A 6 34.43 -14.91 40.80
C SER A 6 33.79 -13.52 40.59
N ASP A 7 32.50 -13.25 40.84
CA ASP A 7 31.33 -14.03 41.26
C ASP A 7 30.06 -13.16 41.03
N ASN A 8 28.95 -13.82 40.70
CA ASN A 8 27.61 -13.71 41.30
C ASN A 8 26.90 -12.33 41.48
N ALA A 9 25.67 -12.20 40.93
CA ALA A 9 24.45 -11.83 41.68
C ALA A 9 23.20 -11.79 40.78
N THR A 10 22.29 -12.71 41.08
CA THR A 10 20.86 -12.75 40.75
C THR A 10 20.12 -11.50 41.22
N GLU A 11 19.23 -10.92 40.41
CA GLU A 11 17.97 -10.34 40.89
C GLU A 11 16.82 -10.63 39.90
N GLN A 12 15.86 -11.40 40.41
CA GLN A 12 14.53 -11.61 39.86
C GLN A 12 13.58 -10.60 40.53
N ASN A 13 12.68 -9.97 39.78
CA ASN A 13 11.46 -9.35 40.31
C ASN A 13 10.46 -9.26 39.14
N VAL A 14 9.61 -10.26 38.88
CA VAL A 14 8.31 -10.53 39.52
C VAL A 14 7.43 -9.28 39.65
N PHE A 15 6.52 -9.09 38.69
CA PHE A 15 5.25 -8.40 38.93
C PHE A 15 4.15 -9.05 38.08
N GLU A 16 3.42 -9.97 38.71
CA GLU A 16 2.11 -10.49 38.28
C GLU A 16 1.04 -9.38 38.40
N SER A 17 0.25 -9.14 37.34
CA SER A 17 -1.12 -9.63 37.12
C SER A 17 -2.23 -8.88 37.86
N SER A 18 -3.21 -8.33 37.12
CA SER A 18 -4.63 -8.36 37.50
C SER A 18 -5.57 -8.06 36.31
N SER A 19 -6.64 -8.85 36.28
CA SER A 19 -7.84 -8.92 35.45
C SER A 19 -8.88 -7.84 35.86
N ASP A 20 -10.03 -7.52 35.25
CA ASP A 20 -11.15 -8.25 34.62
C ASP A 20 -12.11 -7.24 33.90
N LEU A 21 -12.80 -7.69 32.82
CA LEU A 21 -14.26 -7.62 32.47
C LEU A 21 -15.11 -6.34 32.83
N GLU A 22 -16.16 -5.87 32.14
CA GLU A 22 -16.89 -6.10 30.88
C GLU A 22 -18.06 -5.06 30.82
N ALA A 23 -18.60 -4.82 29.61
CA ALA A 23 -20.02 -4.54 29.30
C ALA A 23 -20.59 -3.11 29.09
N THR A 24 -21.42 -3.07 28.04
CA THR A 24 -22.63 -2.26 27.77
C THR A 24 -22.56 -1.15 26.71
N SER A 25 -23.06 -1.49 25.52
CA SER A 25 -23.77 -0.58 24.60
C SER A 25 -25.21 -0.37 25.10
N PRO A 26 -26.00 0.66 24.68
CA PRO A 26 -26.73 0.61 23.39
C PRO A 26 -27.07 2.04 22.80
N PRO A 27 -28.15 2.29 22.01
CA PRO A 27 -28.13 2.43 20.54
C PRO A 27 -28.80 3.72 19.98
N ALA A 28 -28.57 4.07 18.70
CA ALA A 28 -29.47 4.79 17.75
C ALA A 28 -28.61 5.38 16.61
N ALA A 29 -28.65 4.79 15.40
CA ALA A 29 -29.47 5.26 14.28
C ALA A 29 -28.96 6.54 13.62
N ASP A 30 -28.06 6.38 12.66
CA ASP A 30 -28.25 6.99 11.33
C ASP A 30 -27.77 6.01 10.27
N ALA A 31 -28.67 5.73 9.34
CA ALA A 31 -28.52 4.84 8.22
C ALA A 31 -28.09 5.65 7.00
N ASP A 32 -26.84 5.49 6.57
CA ASP A 32 -26.47 5.39 5.16
C ASP A 32 -25.03 4.85 5.07
N SER A 33 -24.88 3.53 4.97
CA SER A 33 -23.58 2.89 4.80
C SER A 33 -23.63 2.03 3.54
N SER A 34 -23.79 2.66 2.39
CA SER A 34 -23.26 2.10 1.15
C SER A 34 -21.74 2.28 1.15
N THR A 35 -21.04 1.52 2.00
CA THR A 35 -19.57 1.45 1.94
C THR A 35 -19.22 0.59 0.73
N THR A 36 -19.21 1.20 -0.45
CA THR A 36 -18.74 0.57 -1.68
C THR A 36 -17.25 0.29 -1.48
N GLN A 37 -16.90 -0.96 -1.12
CA GLN A 37 -15.49 -1.37 -1.04
C GLN A 37 -14.87 -1.22 -2.43
N LEU A 38 -13.91 -0.30 -2.57
CA LEU A 38 -13.13 -0.15 -3.80
C LEU A 38 -12.31 -1.41 -4.05
N GLY A 39 -12.47 -2.01 -5.24
CA GLY A 39 -11.67 -3.14 -5.69
C GLY A 39 -10.48 -2.69 -6.55
N PHE A 40 -9.57 -3.61 -6.86
CA PHE A 40 -8.44 -3.32 -7.77
C PHE A 40 -8.91 -2.92 -9.19
N GLY A 41 -10.07 -3.41 -9.62
CA GLY A 41 -10.69 -3.03 -10.89
C GLY A 41 -11.04 -1.53 -10.98
N ASP A 42 -11.28 -0.87 -9.84
CA ASP A 42 -11.63 0.54 -9.79
C ASP A 42 -10.41 1.47 -9.94
N LEU A 43 -9.20 0.92 -9.82
CA LEU A 43 -7.94 1.69 -9.91
C LEU A 43 -7.48 1.95 -11.35
N GLY A 44 -8.22 1.50 -12.36
CA GLY A 44 -7.88 1.67 -13.78
C GLY A 44 -6.87 0.67 -14.32
N LEU A 45 -6.68 -0.45 -13.61
CA LEU A 45 -5.86 -1.59 -14.01
C LEU A 45 -6.60 -2.48 -15.02
N SER A 46 -5.84 -3.18 -15.87
CA SER A 46 -6.40 -4.18 -16.78
C SER A 46 -6.94 -5.41 -16.03
N LYS A 47 -7.95 -6.06 -16.62
CA LYS A 47 -8.55 -7.29 -16.05
C LYS A 47 -7.51 -8.38 -15.82
N SER A 48 -6.57 -8.56 -16.75
CA SER A 48 -5.51 -9.55 -16.62
C SER A 48 -4.63 -9.31 -15.38
N VAL A 49 -4.36 -8.05 -15.03
CA VAL A 49 -3.58 -7.73 -13.83
C VAL A 49 -4.41 -7.98 -12.58
N VAL A 50 -5.67 -7.54 -12.56
CA VAL A 50 -6.60 -7.77 -11.43
C VAL A 50 -6.78 -9.26 -11.16
N ASP A 51 -7.01 -10.07 -12.20
CA ASP A 51 -7.18 -11.51 -12.09
C ASP A 51 -5.95 -12.19 -11.47
N VAL A 52 -4.74 -11.73 -11.82
CA VAL A 52 -3.50 -12.27 -11.24
C VAL A 52 -3.33 -11.85 -9.78
N LEU A 53 -3.67 -10.61 -9.43
CA LEU A 53 -3.61 -10.14 -8.05
C LEU A 53 -4.53 -10.94 -7.14
N GLU A 54 -5.77 -11.17 -7.58
CA GLU A 54 -6.78 -11.87 -6.79
C GLU A 54 -6.51 -13.39 -6.76
N ASN A 55 -6.30 -14.02 -7.91
CA ASN A 55 -6.23 -15.49 -8.01
C ASN A 55 -4.85 -16.08 -7.73
N ASN A 56 -3.76 -15.38 -8.05
CA ASN A 56 -2.40 -15.92 -7.90
C ASN A 56 -1.72 -15.42 -6.63
N PHE A 57 -1.97 -14.16 -6.25
CA PHE A 57 -1.35 -13.54 -5.08
C PHE A 57 -2.28 -13.42 -3.88
N GLY A 58 -3.60 -13.59 -4.06
CA GLY A 58 -4.58 -13.53 -2.98
C GLY A 58 -4.83 -12.12 -2.43
N PHE A 59 -4.54 -11.08 -3.21
CA PHE A 59 -4.85 -9.70 -2.81
C PHE A 59 -6.32 -9.40 -3.07
N SER A 60 -7.11 -9.24 -2.00
CA SER A 60 -8.56 -9.04 -2.09
C SER A 60 -9.00 -7.58 -2.20
N SER A 61 -8.22 -6.64 -1.66
CA SER A 61 -8.52 -5.21 -1.71
C SER A 61 -7.25 -4.36 -1.71
N PRO A 62 -7.26 -3.21 -2.41
CA PRO A 62 -6.14 -2.29 -2.40
C PRO A 62 -5.99 -1.57 -1.05
N THR A 63 -4.76 -1.22 -0.72
CA THR A 63 -4.47 -0.37 0.46
C THR A 63 -4.75 1.10 0.18
N GLU A 64 -4.88 1.92 1.22
CA GLU A 64 -5.15 3.37 1.08
C GLU A 64 -4.13 4.07 0.16
N VAL A 65 -2.83 3.80 0.36
CA VAL A 65 -1.78 4.38 -0.49
C VAL A 65 -1.86 3.89 -1.94
N GLN A 66 -2.36 2.67 -2.19
CA GLN A 66 -2.55 2.14 -3.54
C GLN A 66 -3.73 2.82 -4.24
N CYS A 67 -4.84 3.05 -3.51
CA CYS A 67 -6.01 3.74 -4.05
C CYS A 67 -5.69 5.14 -4.56
N GLU A 68 -4.79 5.86 -3.89
CA GLU A 68 -4.37 7.19 -4.32
C GLU A 68 -3.25 7.15 -5.36
N LEU A 69 -2.22 6.32 -5.13
CA LEU A 69 -1.01 6.34 -5.96
C LEU A 69 -1.22 5.71 -7.33
N VAL A 70 -1.91 4.58 -7.41
CA VAL A 70 -2.04 3.82 -8.66
C VAL A 70 -2.76 4.64 -9.74
N PRO A 71 -3.93 5.26 -9.49
CA PRO A 71 -4.62 6.05 -10.51
C PRO A 71 -3.82 7.29 -10.92
N ALA A 72 -3.15 7.96 -9.98
CA ALA A 72 -2.31 9.12 -10.26
C ALA A 72 -1.13 8.76 -11.17
N MET A 73 -0.43 7.66 -10.87
CA MET A 73 0.68 7.18 -11.69
C MET A 73 0.23 6.75 -13.09
N LEU A 74 -0.88 6.02 -13.21
CA LEU A 74 -1.42 5.60 -14.52
C LEU A 74 -1.77 6.79 -15.40
N LYS A 75 -2.35 7.85 -14.82
CA LYS A 75 -2.64 9.10 -15.55
C LYS A 75 -1.36 9.76 -16.08
N GLY A 76 -0.32 9.85 -15.25
CA GLY A 76 0.99 10.36 -15.65
C GLY A 76 1.59 9.54 -16.79
N LEU A 77 1.59 8.20 -16.68
CA LEU A 77 2.15 7.27 -17.67
C LEU A 77 1.39 7.23 -19.01
N ARG A 78 0.06 7.41 -19.00
CA ARG A 78 -0.76 7.43 -20.22
C ARG A 78 -0.79 8.78 -20.94
N THR A 79 -0.29 9.85 -20.31
CA THR A 79 -0.27 11.19 -20.94
C THR A 79 0.76 11.24 -22.09
N PRO A 80 0.41 11.67 -23.31
CA PRO A 80 1.36 11.76 -24.43
C PRO A 80 2.57 12.65 -24.13
N ILE A 81 3.77 12.24 -24.57
CA ILE A 81 5.04 12.95 -24.33
C ILE A 81 4.98 14.42 -24.75
N GLU A 82 4.31 14.71 -25.86
CA GLU A 82 4.12 16.08 -26.39
C GLU A 82 3.34 17.00 -25.44
N LYS A 83 2.47 16.46 -24.58
CA LYS A 83 1.68 17.22 -23.59
C LYS A 83 2.38 17.33 -22.24
N ARG A 84 3.46 16.57 -22.03
CA ARG A 84 4.21 16.52 -20.77
C ARG A 84 5.13 17.73 -20.57
N SER A 85 5.45 18.46 -21.62
CA SER A 85 6.32 19.64 -21.56
C SER A 85 5.51 20.94 -21.56
N SER A 86 5.32 21.53 -20.38
CA SER A 86 4.89 22.92 -20.25
C SER A 86 6.11 23.82 -20.33
N ALA A 87 5.99 24.94 -21.06
CA ALA A 87 7.06 25.92 -21.26
C ALA A 87 7.69 26.48 -19.96
N LEU A 88 6.99 26.35 -18.82
CA LEU A 88 7.48 26.80 -17.51
C LEU A 88 8.12 25.69 -16.65
N THR A 89 8.01 24.41 -17.01
CA THR A 89 8.57 23.30 -16.21
C THR A 89 9.35 22.33 -17.10
N PRO A 90 10.68 22.52 -17.24
CA PRO A 90 11.55 21.73 -18.11
C PRO A 90 11.64 20.24 -17.74
N TRP A 91 11.34 19.90 -16.49
CA TRP A 91 11.25 18.51 -16.02
C TRP A 91 9.84 18.00 -16.33
N SER A 92 9.64 17.51 -17.56
CA SER A 92 8.34 17.08 -18.09
C SER A 92 7.77 15.81 -17.43
N HIS A 93 8.33 15.32 -16.33
CA HIS A 93 7.79 14.17 -15.61
C HIS A 93 7.15 14.62 -14.31
N GLU A 94 5.87 14.27 -14.17
CA GLU A 94 5.11 14.39 -12.93
C GLU A 94 5.80 13.57 -11.84
N VAL A 95 6.32 14.24 -10.81
CA VAL A 95 6.95 13.58 -9.66
C VAL A 95 5.87 13.37 -8.60
N ILE A 96 5.57 12.11 -8.32
CA ILE A 96 4.63 11.74 -7.25
C ILE A 96 5.45 11.22 -6.06
N ILE A 97 5.17 11.76 -4.88
CA ILE A 97 5.79 11.34 -3.62
C ILE A 97 4.71 10.71 -2.75
N ALA A 98 4.82 9.41 -2.49
CA ALA A 98 3.92 8.70 -1.59
C ALA A 98 4.64 8.38 -0.27
N ALA A 99 4.11 8.89 0.84
CA ALA A 99 4.60 8.61 2.18
C ALA A 99 3.57 7.74 2.91
N ALA A 100 4.01 6.59 3.41
CA ALA A 100 3.21 5.69 4.23
C ALA A 100 4.13 4.77 5.04
N GLU A 101 3.61 4.14 6.10
CA GLU A 101 4.37 3.26 6.99
C GLU A 101 4.81 1.94 6.32
N THR A 102 5.84 1.27 6.85
CA THR A 102 6.25 -0.05 6.36
C THR A 102 5.09 -1.03 6.44
N GLY A 103 4.92 -1.89 5.42
CA GLY A 103 3.78 -2.81 5.34
C GLY A 103 2.53 -2.23 4.68
N SER A 104 2.47 -0.93 4.38
CA SER A 104 1.31 -0.30 3.73
C SER A 104 1.13 -0.65 2.24
N GLY A 105 1.97 -1.52 1.67
CA GLY A 105 1.85 -1.93 0.26
C GLY A 105 2.39 -0.94 -0.79
N LYS A 106 3.22 0.05 -0.39
CA LYS A 106 3.88 1.01 -1.32
C LYS A 106 4.63 0.34 -2.48
N THR A 107 5.26 -0.80 -2.23
CA THR A 107 5.98 -1.56 -3.26
C THR A 107 5.06 -1.95 -4.40
N LEU A 108 3.91 -2.54 -4.08
CA LEU A 108 2.91 -2.91 -5.07
C LEU A 108 2.28 -1.66 -5.70
N ALA A 109 2.04 -0.61 -4.90
CA ALA A 109 1.49 0.67 -5.38
C ALA A 109 2.34 1.30 -6.51
N TYR A 110 3.67 1.17 -6.43
CA TYR A 110 4.59 1.63 -7.48
C TYR A 110 4.70 0.65 -8.65
N LEU A 111 4.70 -0.66 -8.38
CA LEU A 111 4.93 -1.68 -9.41
C LEU A 111 3.72 -1.88 -10.34
N LEU A 112 2.50 -1.83 -9.81
CA LEU A 112 1.27 -2.01 -10.59
C LEU A 112 1.20 -1.12 -11.84
N PRO A 113 1.34 0.22 -11.74
CA PRO A 113 1.29 1.09 -12.91
C PRO A 113 2.46 0.84 -13.88
N MET A 114 3.63 0.42 -13.39
CA MET A 114 4.78 0.10 -14.24
C MET A 114 4.55 -1.19 -15.05
N ILE A 115 3.99 -2.22 -14.42
CA ILE A 115 3.65 -3.48 -15.09
C ILE A 115 2.58 -3.25 -16.16
N GLU A 116 1.54 -2.49 -15.82
CA GLU A 116 0.47 -2.13 -16.75
C GLU A 116 1.03 -1.45 -18.01
N GLU A 117 1.96 -0.50 -17.85
CA GLU A 117 2.63 0.18 -18.96
C GLU A 117 3.49 -0.78 -19.80
N LEU A 118 4.24 -1.68 -19.16
CA LEU A 118 5.06 -2.67 -19.87
C LEU A 118 4.19 -3.65 -20.68
N LEU A 119 3.05 -4.08 -20.13
CA LEU A 119 2.10 -4.93 -20.84
C LEU A 119 1.50 -4.19 -22.04
N ALA A 120 1.09 -2.93 -21.86
CA ALA A 120 0.56 -2.11 -22.95
C ALA A 120 1.58 -1.93 -24.09
N ARG A 121 2.87 -1.77 -23.77
CA ARG A 121 3.95 -1.69 -24.78
C ARG A 121 4.17 -3.03 -25.49
N LYS A 122 4.16 -4.14 -24.75
CA LYS A 122 4.29 -5.48 -25.32
C LYS A 122 3.16 -5.78 -26.29
N GLU A 123 1.93 -5.38 -25.97
CA GLU A 123 0.77 -5.52 -26.87
C GLU A 123 0.90 -4.68 -28.15
N GLN A 124 1.67 -3.59 -28.10
CA GLN A 124 1.99 -2.75 -29.27
C GLN A 124 3.15 -3.32 -30.13
N GLY A 125 3.67 -4.50 -29.80
CA GLY A 125 4.71 -5.19 -30.56
C GLY A 125 6.12 -4.61 -30.38
N LEU A 126 6.35 -3.90 -29.26
CA LEU A 126 7.67 -3.40 -28.86
C LEU A 126 8.42 -4.39 -27.96
#